data_AF-A0A0X8CL88-F1
#
_entry.id   AF-A0A0X8CL88-F1
#
_cell.length_a   1.000
_cell.length_b   1.000
_cell.length_c   1.000
_cell.angle_alpha   90.00
_cell.angle_beta   90.00
_cell.angle_gamma   90.00
#
_symmetry.space_group_name_H-M   'P 1'
#
loop_
_entity.id
_entity.type
_entity.pdbx_description
1 polymer ?
#
loop_
_entity_poly.entity_id
_entity_poly.type
_entity_poly.pdbx_seq_one_letter_code
_entity_poly.pdbx_strand_id
1 'polypeptide(L)' 'MNPIDLVVTVCAVLSPATCEEQHLVFHYSGSPRQCAMAAPPYIAQWVGEHPKWHAIKWRCEYPHPNDKA' A
#
# COMPACT_ATOMS: atom_id res chain seq x y z
N MET A 1 14.48 9.71 -10.04
CA MET A 1 14.04 8.64 -9.12
C MET A 1 12.96 7.86 -9.82
N ASN A 2 13.11 6.54 -9.94
CA ASN A 2 11.99 5.71 -10.39
C ASN A 2 10.96 5.74 -9.27
N PRO A 3 9.71 6.17 -9.53
CA PRO A 3 8.67 6.04 -8.51
C PRO A 3 8.58 4.57 -8.11
N ILE A 4 8.34 4.29 -6.83
CA ILE A 4 7.95 2.96 -6.38
C ILE A 4 6.56 3.13 -5.83
N ASP A 5 5.65 2.24 -6.22
CA ASP A 5 4.29 2.24 -5.73
C ASP A 5 4.17 1.28 -4.54
N LEU A 6 3.46 1.70 -3.51
CA LEU A 6 3.14 0.89 -2.35
C LEU A 6 1.68 0.44 -2.46
N VAL A 7 1.50 -0.80 -2.90
CA VAL A 7 0.18 -1.42 -3.05
C VAL A 7 -0.16 -2.19 -1.80
N VAL A 8 -1.25 -1.79 -1.14
CA VAL A 8 -1.75 -2.38 0.09
C VAL A 8 -3.09 -3.02 -0.17
N THR A 9 -3.21 -4.32 0.07
CA THR A 9 -4.52 -4.98 0.09
C THR A 9 -5.16 -4.72 1.45
N VAL A 10 -6.32 -4.09 1.42
CA VAL A 10 -7.12 -3.76 2.60
C VAL A 10 -8.47 -4.46 2.52
N CYS A 11 -9.05 -4.83 3.66
CA CYS A 11 -10.40 -5.37 3.74
C CYS A 11 -11.28 -4.50 4.65
N ALA A 12 -12.56 -4.40 4.32
CA ALA A 12 -13.50 -3.61 5.11
C ALA A 12 -13.69 -4.24 6.49
N VAL A 13 -13.62 -3.43 7.55
CA VAL A 13 -13.77 -3.92 8.94
C VAL A 13 -15.15 -4.55 9.16
N LEU A 14 -16.19 -3.93 8.61
CA LEU A 14 -17.58 -4.38 8.75
C LEU A 14 -17.97 -5.48 7.75
N SER A 15 -17.13 -5.74 6.74
CA SER A 15 -17.34 -6.80 5.74
C SER A 15 -15.98 -7.38 5.34
N PRO A 16 -15.40 -8.29 6.14
CA PRO A 16 -14.03 -8.79 5.95
C PRO A 16 -13.80 -9.53 4.64
N ALA A 17 -14.88 -9.95 3.95
CA ALA A 17 -14.82 -10.56 2.62
C ALA A 17 -14.66 -9.52 1.49
N THR A 18 -14.83 -8.23 1.80
CA THR A 18 -14.72 -7.12 0.84
C THR A 18 -13.32 -6.54 0.95
N CYS A 19 -12.45 -6.86 0.00
CA CYS A 19 -11.08 -6.38 -0.05
C CYS A 19 -10.78 -5.64 -1.34
N GLU A 20 -9.91 -4.64 -1.26
CA GLU A 20 -9.45 -3.84 -2.39
C GLU A 20 -7.96 -3.52 -2.28
N GLU A 21 -7.37 -3.12 -3.41
CA GLU A 21 -5.98 -2.68 -3.49
C GLU A 21 -5.92 -1.16 -3.43
N GLN A 22 -5.21 -0.64 -2.42
CA GLN A 22 -4.96 0.77 -2.23
C GLN A 22 -3.52 1.10 -2.62
N HIS A 23 -3.38 2.05 -3.54
CA HIS A 23 -2.09 2.56 -3.97
C HIS A 23 -1.74 3.76 -3.10
N LEU A 24 -0.86 3.55 -2.13
CA LEU A 24 -0.46 4.60 -1.20
C LEU A 24 0.74 5.33 -1.78
N VAL A 25 0.65 6.67 -1.85
CA VAL A 25 1.78 7.50 -2.28
C VAL A 25 2.90 7.33 -1.26
N PHE A 26 3.96 6.60 -1.62
CA PHE A 26 5.08 6.33 -0.74
C PHE A 26 6.40 6.66 -1.46
N HIS A 27 6.95 7.83 -1.16
CA HIS A 27 8.20 8.29 -1.77
C HIS A 27 9.39 7.55 -1.16
N TYR A 28 9.74 6.40 -1.75
CA TYR A 28 10.89 5.61 -1.31
C TYR A 28 12.02 5.62 -2.36
N SER A 29 13.23 5.94 -1.92
CA SER A 29 14.45 5.87 -2.74
C SER A 29 15.22 4.59 -2.42
N GLY A 30 14.96 3.50 -3.15
CA GLY A 30 15.69 2.24 -3.00
C GLY A 30 15.09 1.12 -3.84
N SER A 31 15.31 -0.13 -3.45
CA SER A 31 14.69 -1.30 -4.11
C SER A 31 13.27 -1.57 -3.58
N PRO A 32 12.39 -2.25 -4.35
CA PRO A 32 11.07 -2.66 -3.88
C PRO A 32 11.11 -3.49 -2.59
N ARG A 33 12.13 -4.34 -2.41
CA ARG A 33 12.32 -5.11 -1.19
C ARG A 33 12.57 -4.21 0.03
N GLN A 34 13.40 -3.18 -0.12
CA GLN A 34 13.66 -2.24 0.96
C GLN A 34 12.44 -1.36 1.25
N CYS A 35 11.70 -0.96 0.20
CA CYS A 35 10.42 -0.28 0.35
C CYS A 35 9.43 -1.10 1.19
N ALA A 36 9.24 -2.39 0.87
CA ALA A 36 8.30 -3.25 1.58
C ALA A 36 8.67 -3.45 3.06
N MET A 37 9.97 -3.39 3.39
CA MET A 37 10.47 -3.41 4.77
C MET A 37 10.23 -2.08 5.50
N ALA A 38 10.26 -0.96 4.79
CA ALA A 38 10.03 0.38 5.35
C ALA A 38 8.55 0.78 5.41
N ALA A 39 7.67 0.09 4.69
CA ALA A 39 6.25 0.40 4.56
C ALA A 39 5.38 0.25 5.85
N PRO A 40 5.62 -0.72 6.76
CA PRO A 40 4.71 -0.97 7.89
C PRO A 40 4.30 0.25 8.74
N PRO A 41 5.21 1.14 9.18
CA PRO A 41 4.80 2.33 9.94
C PRO A 41 3.91 3.28 9.14
N TYR A 42 4.12 3.39 7.83
CA TYR A 42 3.29 4.23 6.96
C TYR A 42 1.90 3.63 6.75
N ILE A 43 1.82 2.31 6.54
CA ILE A 43 0.55 1.57 6.45
C ILE A 43 -0.24 1.70 7.76
N ALA A 44 0.44 1.59 8.91
CA ALA A 44 -0.20 1.73 10.22
C ALA A 44 -0.80 3.13 10.41
N GLN A 45 -0.09 4.19 10.01
CA GLN A 45 -0.62 5.55 10.03
C GLN A 45 -1.86 5.67 9.15
N TRP A 46 -1.78 5.20 7.89
CA TRP A 46 -2.90 5.25 6.95
C TRP A 46 -4.13 4.49 7.45
N VAL A 47 -3.96 3.28 7.99
CA VAL A 47 -5.07 2.52 8.61
C VAL A 47 -5.67 3.27 9.80
N GLY A 48 -4.86 3.95 10.60
CA GLY A 48 -5.33 4.82 11.68
C GLY A 48 -6.20 5.99 11.19
N GLU A 49 -5.88 6.56 10.03
CA GLU A 49 -6.67 7.61 9.38
C GLU A 49 -7.91 7.06 8.65
N HIS A 50 -7.90 5.78 8.29
CA HIS A 50 -8.96 5.09 7.58
C HIS A 50 -9.54 3.91 8.37
N PRO A 51 -10.26 4.15 9.49
CA PRO A 51 -10.68 3.12 10.44
C PRO A 51 -11.70 2.10 9.88
N LYS A 52 -12.20 2.32 8.66
CA LYS A 52 -13.06 1.37 7.93
C LYS A 52 -12.28 0.23 7.27
N TRP A 53 -10.96 0.32 7.24
CA TRP A 53 -10.08 -0.60 6.54
C TRP A 53 -9.12 -1.32 7.50
N HIS A 54 -8.83 -2.58 7.21
CA HIS A 54 -7.72 -3.33 7.79
C HIS A 54 -6.75 -3.74 6.68
N ALA A 55 -5.47 -3.37 6.81
CA ALA A 55 -4.43 -3.84 5.91
C ALA A 55 -4.09 -5.32 6.19
N ILE A 56 -4.14 -6.16 5.15
CA ILE A 56 -3.87 -7.61 5.26
C ILE A 56 -2.61 -8.05 4.53
N LYS A 57 -2.17 -7.28 3.53
CA LYS A 57 -0.99 -7.58 2.71
C LYS A 57 -0.49 -6.29 2.09
N TRP A 58 0.81 -6.20 1.86
CA TRP A 58 1.40 -5.11 1.07
C TRP A 58 2.55 -5.61 0.21
N ARG A 59 2.83 -4.87 -0.84
CA ARG A 59 4.00 -5.05 -1.70
C ARG A 59 4.43 -3.68 -2.22
N CYS A 60 5.70 -3.59 -2.57
CA CYS A 60 6.16 -2.48 -3.38
C CYS A 60 6.46 -2.98 -4.79
N GLU A 61 6.12 -2.18 -5.78
CA GLU A 61 6.35 -2.49 -7.19
C GLU A 61 6.85 -1.24 -7.93
N TYR A 62 7.52 -1.47 -9.06
CA TYR A 62 7.80 -0.37 -9.96
C TYR A 62 6.52 -0.04 -10.73
N PRO A 63 6.21 1.24 -10.98
CA PRO A 63 5.00 1.64 -11.68
C PRO A 63 4.96 0.94 -13.03
N HIS A 64 3.92 0.14 -13.24
CA HIS A 64 3.67 -0.44 -14.54
C HIS A 64 3.11 0.67 -15.46
N PRO A 65 3.56 0.75 -16.72
CA PRO A 65 3.15 1.81 -17.65
C PRO A 65 1.64 1.81 -18.02
N ASN A 66 0.84 0.93 -17.41
CA ASN A 66 -0.59 0.79 -17.69
C ASN A 66 -1.50 0.91 -16.44
N ASP A 67 -0.95 1.25 -15.27
CA ASP A 67 -1.76 1.66 -14.12
C ASP A 67 -2.25 3.09 -14.37
N LYS A 68 -3.54 3.20 -14.72
CA LYS A 68 -4.15 4.50 -14.97
C LYS A 68 -4.28 5.26 -13.65
N ALA A 69 -3.59 6.40 -13.60
CA ALA A 69 -3.77 7.48 -12.64
C ALA A 69 -5.22 8.00 -12.64
#